data_AF-A0AA37F634-F1
#
_entry.id   AF-A0AA37F634-F1
#
_cell.length_a   1.000
_cell.length_b   1.000
_cell.length_c   1.000
_cell.angle_alpha   90.00
_cell.angle_beta   90.00
_cell.angle_gamma   90.00
#
_symmetry.space_group_name_H-M   'P 1'
#
loop_
_entity.id
_entity.type
_entity.pdbx_description
1 polymer ?
#
loop_
_entity_poly.entity_id
_entity_poly.type
_entity_poly.pdbx_seq_one_letter_code
_entity_poly.pdbx_strand_id
1 'polypeptide(L)'
;MRTAAENADVDRVDGMMLRRQAHYVAGFDDSDDTADWLATMQRIEEHRMSRTDEWSPSWAVVRSGAHSMARFGDREGLQHFIRTRLTDEVCEIANLNYWAYWAYWLGEVSEPQVADTFMVELDLDAWRGTGLLRHLVGKLYSTNPYVDVVAHTLWALVMLRPSTLDPRTAGDLKEAAVRTLEEATVSPQSQRELEAIIYALRMIHRG
;
A
#
# COMPACT_ATOMS: atom_id res chain seq x y z
N MET A 1 8.18 22.58 -3.35
CA MET A 1 7.68 21.60 -2.35
C MET A 1 8.79 21.01 -1.48
N ARG A 2 9.96 20.63 -2.02
CA ARG A 2 11.06 20.04 -1.22
C ARG A 2 11.46 20.86 0.02
N THR A 3 11.79 22.15 -0.16
CA THR A 3 12.12 23.06 0.94
C THR A 3 11.00 23.20 1.98
N ALA A 4 9.74 23.12 1.55
CA ALA A 4 8.60 23.19 2.47
C ALA A 4 8.47 21.90 3.30
N ALA A 5 8.73 20.74 2.69
CA ALA A 5 8.77 19.45 3.38
C ALA A 5 9.94 19.37 4.37
N GLU A 6 11.12 19.84 3.99
CA GLU A 6 12.32 19.88 4.85
C GLU A 6 12.11 20.73 6.10
N ASN A 7 11.43 21.87 5.97
CA ASN A 7 11.14 22.78 7.07
C ASN A 7 9.81 22.49 7.79
N ALA A 8 9.09 21.45 7.38
CA ALA A 8 7.82 21.09 7.98
C ALA A 8 8.02 20.69 9.45
N ASP A 9 7.13 21.14 10.34
CA ASP A 9 7.14 20.75 11.74
C ASP A 9 6.75 19.28 11.89
N VAL A 10 7.73 18.46 12.26
CA VAL A 10 7.63 16.99 12.28
C VAL A 10 6.84 16.48 13.48
N ASP A 11 6.63 17.33 14.48
CA ASP A 11 5.84 17.00 15.67
C ASP A 11 4.34 17.29 15.43
N ARG A 12 3.99 17.88 14.29
CA ARG A 12 2.62 18.22 13.91
C ARG A 12 2.12 17.36 12.74
N VAL A 13 0.86 16.93 12.84
CA VAL A 13 0.16 16.15 11.79
C VAL A 13 0.22 16.86 10.43
N ASP A 14 -0.03 18.16 10.38
CA ASP A 14 0.01 18.94 9.14
C ASP A 14 1.41 18.95 8.49
N GLY A 15 2.47 19.01 9.29
CA GLY A 15 3.84 18.98 8.79
C GLY A 15 4.21 17.61 8.23
N MET A 16 3.77 16.54 8.90
CA MET A 16 3.94 15.17 8.40
C MET A 16 3.13 14.92 7.12
N MET A 17 1.92 15.46 7.04
CA MET A 17 1.12 15.41 5.82
C MET A 17 1.83 16.12 4.66
N LEU A 18 2.41 17.31 4.89
CA LEU A 18 3.16 18.04 3.86
C LEU A 18 4.36 17.24 3.35
N ARG A 19 5.07 16.55 4.25
CA ARG A 19 6.18 15.65 3.88
C ARG A 19 5.71 14.48 3.03
N ARG A 20 4.60 13.82 3.42
CA ARG A 20 3.99 12.75 2.61
C ARG A 20 3.61 13.24 1.21
N GLN A 21 2.93 14.38 1.12
CA GLN A 21 2.55 14.98 -0.17
C GLN A 21 3.76 15.30 -1.03
N ALA A 22 4.85 15.81 -0.43
CA ALA A 22 6.09 16.05 -1.15
C ALA A 22 6.73 14.75 -1.65
N HIS A 23 6.73 13.67 -0.87
CA HIS A 23 7.22 12.36 -1.33
C HIS A 23 6.41 11.85 -2.52
N TYR A 24 5.08 11.95 -2.44
CA TYR A 24 4.19 11.54 -3.52
C TYR A 24 4.47 12.34 -4.80
N VAL A 25 4.52 13.68 -4.72
CA VAL A 25 4.75 14.54 -5.90
C VAL A 25 6.15 14.31 -6.49
N ALA A 26 7.16 14.15 -5.64
CA ALA A 26 8.53 13.85 -6.08
C ALA A 26 8.61 12.52 -6.85
N GLY A 27 7.73 11.55 -6.57
CA GLY A 27 7.63 10.32 -7.35
C GLY A 27 7.21 10.51 -8.82
N PHE A 28 6.86 11.71 -9.26
CA PHE A 28 6.51 12.03 -10.65
C PHE A 28 7.57 12.88 -11.36
N ASP A 29 8.66 13.23 -10.68
CA ASP A 29 9.77 13.98 -11.23
C ASP A 29 10.91 13.01 -11.58
N ASP A 30 11.24 12.91 -12.87
CA ASP A 30 12.20 11.94 -13.40
C ASP A 30 13.67 12.38 -13.25
N SER A 31 13.97 13.45 -12.50
CA SER A 31 15.35 13.90 -12.28
C SER A 31 16.09 13.07 -11.23
N ASP A 32 17.35 12.74 -11.50
CA ASP A 32 18.23 11.99 -10.58
C ASP A 32 18.36 12.69 -9.20
N ASP A 33 18.41 14.02 -9.19
CA ASP A 33 18.42 14.84 -7.98
C ASP A 33 17.14 14.65 -7.12
N THR A 34 16.00 14.36 -7.75
CA THR A 34 14.78 14.01 -7.01
C THR A 34 14.88 12.63 -6.36
N ALA A 35 15.43 11.65 -7.08
CA ALA A 35 15.59 10.30 -6.57
C ALA A 35 16.53 10.26 -5.35
N ASP A 36 17.66 10.97 -5.41
CA ASP A 36 18.62 11.07 -4.30
C ASP A 36 18.02 11.78 -3.07
N TRP A 37 17.25 12.85 -3.32
CA TRP A 37 16.53 13.56 -2.28
C TRP A 37 15.49 12.65 -1.60
N LEU A 38 14.68 11.94 -2.38
CA LEU A 38 13.68 10.99 -1.88
C LEU A 38 14.33 9.88 -1.05
N ALA A 39 15.42 9.29 -1.52
CA ALA A 39 16.14 8.25 -0.79
C ALA A 39 16.70 8.78 0.55
N THR A 40 17.16 10.03 0.58
CA THR A 40 17.64 10.67 1.81
C THR A 40 16.51 10.92 2.80
N MET A 41 15.39 11.45 2.32
CA MET A 41 14.22 11.71 3.15
C MET A 41 13.61 10.42 3.70
N GLN A 42 13.53 9.37 2.88
CA GLN A 42 13.06 8.05 3.29
C GLN A 42 13.90 7.49 4.44
N ARG A 43 15.23 7.52 4.34
CA ARG A 43 16.14 7.07 5.41
C ARG A 43 15.95 7.83 6.72
N ILE A 44 15.70 9.14 6.65
CA ILE A 44 15.45 9.97 7.83
C ILE A 44 14.13 9.55 8.51
N GLU A 45 13.08 9.31 7.74
CA GLU A 45 11.78 8.91 8.28
C GLU A 45 11.77 7.48 8.83
N GLU A 46 12.43 6.55 8.15
CA GLU A 46 12.61 5.18 8.66
C GLU A 46 13.35 5.17 10.00
N HIS A 47 14.37 6.03 10.16
CA HIS A 47 15.08 6.18 11.42
C HIS A 47 14.17 6.71 12.54
N ARG A 48 13.31 7.68 12.24
CA ARG A 48 12.32 8.20 13.22
C ARG A 48 11.32 7.13 13.64
N MET A 49 10.86 6.34 12.68
CA MET A 49 9.93 5.24 12.91
C MET A 49 10.52 4.06 13.67
N SER A 50 11.84 3.86 13.68
CA SER A 50 12.49 2.75 14.41
C SER A 50 12.19 2.71 15.92
N ARG A 51 11.49 3.74 16.44
CA ARG A 51 11.08 3.90 17.83
C ARG A 51 9.68 3.34 18.14
N THR A 52 8.86 3.02 17.13
CA THR A 52 7.49 2.51 17.29
C THR A 52 7.11 1.58 16.14
N ASP A 53 6.51 0.43 16.44
CA ASP A 53 5.98 -0.48 15.40
C ASP A 53 4.53 -0.17 15.00
N GLU A 54 3.86 0.70 15.76
CA GLU A 54 2.47 1.11 15.54
C GLU A 54 2.32 2.17 14.42
N TRP A 55 1.09 2.30 13.93
CA TRP A 55 0.73 3.37 13.00
C TRP A 55 1.04 4.76 13.59
N SER A 56 1.55 5.65 12.74
CA SER A 56 1.82 7.05 13.06
C SER A 56 1.79 7.92 11.80
N PRO A 57 1.77 9.26 11.92
CA PRO A 57 1.96 10.12 10.75
C PRO A 57 3.28 9.84 10.01
N SER A 58 4.35 9.44 10.71
CA SER A 58 5.59 8.98 10.09
C SER A 58 5.42 7.71 9.26
N TRP A 59 4.58 6.77 9.72
CA TRP A 59 4.21 5.57 8.95
C TRP A 59 3.64 5.93 7.58
N ALA A 60 2.75 6.93 7.52
CA ALA A 60 2.16 7.37 6.26
C ALA A 60 3.20 8.00 5.30
N VAL A 61 4.20 8.72 5.84
CA VAL A 61 5.31 9.26 5.05
C VAL A 61 6.21 8.15 4.52
N VAL A 62 6.65 7.22 5.38
CA VAL A 62 7.51 6.08 5.00
C VAL A 62 6.83 5.21 3.95
N ARG A 63 5.53 4.93 4.10
CA ARG A 63 4.74 4.22 3.10
C ARG A 63 4.77 4.93 1.75
N SER A 64 4.52 6.24 1.74
CA SER A 64 4.50 7.02 0.51
C SER A 64 5.86 7.11 -0.15
N GLY A 65 6.94 7.26 0.64
CA GLY A 65 8.29 7.27 0.11
C GLY A 65 8.70 5.93 -0.49
N ALA A 66 8.40 4.81 0.16
CA ALA A 66 8.64 3.47 -0.39
C ALA A 66 7.89 3.25 -1.73
N HIS A 67 6.66 3.74 -1.85
CA HIS A 67 5.94 3.73 -3.13
C HIS A 67 6.60 4.61 -4.18
N SER A 68 6.97 5.85 -3.84
CA SER A 68 7.66 6.74 -4.78
C SER A 68 9.00 6.17 -5.24
N MET A 69 9.77 5.55 -4.35
CA MET A 69 11.06 4.90 -4.66
C MET A 69 10.90 3.65 -5.54
N ALA A 70 9.85 2.84 -5.32
CA ALA A 70 9.56 1.70 -6.18
C ALA A 70 9.33 2.11 -7.64
N ARG A 71 8.83 3.33 -7.89
CA ARG A 71 8.70 3.87 -9.25
C ARG A 71 10.04 4.15 -9.92
N PHE A 72 11.07 4.49 -9.15
CA PHE A 72 12.45 4.62 -9.62
C PHE A 72 13.19 3.27 -9.67
N GLY A 73 12.49 2.17 -9.46
CA GLY A 73 13.04 0.80 -9.54
C GLY A 73 13.50 0.22 -8.21
N ASP A 74 13.44 0.97 -7.10
CA ASP A 74 13.76 0.42 -5.77
C ASP A 74 12.61 -0.41 -5.22
N ARG A 75 12.57 -1.68 -5.64
CA ARG A 75 11.61 -2.66 -5.13
C ARG A 75 11.94 -3.13 -3.72
N GLU A 76 13.20 -3.03 -3.29
CA GLU A 76 13.66 -3.51 -1.99
C GLU A 76 13.09 -2.66 -0.85
N GLY A 77 13.06 -1.33 -1.01
CA GLY A 77 12.45 -0.42 -0.03
C GLY A 77 10.98 -0.74 0.22
N LEU A 78 10.22 -1.04 -0.83
CA LEU A 78 8.81 -1.43 -0.71
C LEU A 78 8.63 -2.80 -0.04
N GLN A 79 9.47 -3.78 -0.37
CA GLN A 79 9.48 -5.09 0.29
C GLN A 79 9.88 -4.98 1.76
N HIS A 80 10.83 -4.11 2.09
CA HIS A 80 11.22 -3.81 3.47
C HIS A 80 10.04 -3.21 4.25
N PHE A 81 9.35 -2.24 3.66
CA PHE A 81 8.16 -1.64 4.26
C PHE A 81 7.09 -2.68 4.57
N ILE A 82 6.71 -3.52 3.60
CA ILE A 82 5.71 -4.58 3.80
C ILE A 82 6.12 -5.49 4.97
N ARG A 83 7.36 -5.98 4.97
CA ARG A 83 7.84 -6.92 5.99
C ARG A 83 7.90 -6.33 7.40
N THR A 84 8.16 -5.04 7.53
CA THR A 84 8.47 -4.42 8.84
C THR A 84 7.38 -3.51 9.36
N ARG A 85 6.48 -3.03 8.49
CA ARG A 85 5.48 -2.00 8.81
C ARG A 85 4.04 -2.41 8.50
N LEU A 86 3.83 -3.57 7.90
CA LEU A 86 2.51 -4.22 7.74
C LEU A 86 2.50 -5.53 8.51
N THR A 87 2.66 -5.42 9.83
CA THR A 87 2.78 -6.57 10.75
C THR A 87 1.67 -6.64 11.78
N ASP A 88 1.01 -5.51 12.07
CA ASP A 88 -0.15 -5.43 12.95
C ASP A 88 -1.44 -5.10 12.18
N GLU A 89 -2.58 -5.45 12.76
CA GLU A 89 -3.89 -5.26 12.13
C GLU A 89 -4.22 -3.77 11.88
N VAL A 90 -3.73 -2.87 12.74
CA VAL A 90 -3.98 -1.42 12.61
C VAL A 90 -3.31 -0.86 11.36
N CYS A 91 -2.05 -1.23 11.11
CA CYS A 91 -1.30 -0.83 9.93
C CYS A 91 -1.86 -1.47 8.66
N GLU A 92 -2.37 -2.70 8.74
CA GLU A 92 -3.06 -3.37 7.62
C GLU A 92 -4.34 -2.62 7.24
N ILE A 93 -5.19 -2.32 8.23
CA ILE A 93 -6.40 -1.51 8.03
C ILE A 93 -6.03 -0.12 7.49
N ALA A 94 -4.99 0.52 8.03
CA ALA A 94 -4.50 1.80 7.53
C ALA A 94 -4.05 1.75 6.06
N ASN A 95 -3.35 0.69 5.67
CA ASN A 95 -2.95 0.48 4.27
C ASN A 95 -4.18 0.27 3.37
N LEU A 96 -5.15 -0.54 3.81
CA LEU A 96 -6.39 -0.77 3.07
C LEU A 96 -7.21 0.51 2.92
N ASN A 97 -7.37 1.28 4.00
CA ASN A 97 -8.06 2.57 3.99
C ASN A 97 -7.34 3.59 3.10
N TYR A 98 -6.00 3.61 3.09
CA TYR A 98 -5.26 4.44 2.14
C TYR A 98 -5.59 4.07 0.69
N TRP A 99 -5.56 2.78 0.36
CA TRP A 99 -5.87 2.30 -0.99
C TRP A 99 -7.33 2.54 -1.37
N ALA A 100 -8.26 2.39 -0.43
CA ALA A 100 -9.68 2.70 -0.60
C ALA A 100 -9.90 4.20 -0.82
N TYR A 101 -9.20 5.07 -0.10
CA TYR A 101 -9.19 6.50 -0.36
C TYR A 101 -8.56 6.84 -1.71
N TRP A 102 -7.52 6.14 -2.16
CA TRP A 102 -7.03 6.31 -3.52
C TRP A 102 -8.04 5.81 -4.57
N ALA A 103 -8.87 4.84 -4.19
CA ALA A 103 -10.07 4.41 -4.91
C ALA A 103 -11.29 5.33 -4.68
N TYR A 104 -11.17 6.46 -3.97
CA TYR A 104 -12.15 7.56 -4.01
C TYR A 104 -12.41 8.00 -5.45
N TRP A 105 -11.36 8.07 -6.27
CA TRP A 105 -11.46 8.32 -7.71
C TRP A 105 -12.16 7.18 -8.49
N LEU A 106 -12.36 6.02 -7.86
CA LEU A 106 -13.15 4.88 -8.35
C LEU A 106 -14.55 4.81 -7.71
N GLY A 107 -14.89 5.71 -6.77
CA GLY A 107 -16.21 5.81 -6.12
C GLY A 107 -16.41 5.00 -4.84
N GLU A 108 -15.36 4.51 -4.18
CA GLU A 108 -15.47 3.68 -2.95
C GLU A 108 -15.58 4.50 -1.64
N VAL A 109 -15.11 5.75 -1.62
CA VAL A 109 -15.19 6.66 -0.46
C VAL A 109 -15.91 7.93 -0.91
N SER A 110 -16.74 8.52 -0.04
CA SER A 110 -17.65 9.62 -0.40
C SER A 110 -17.04 11.01 -0.22
N GLU A 111 -16.03 11.15 0.64
CA GLU A 111 -15.54 12.46 1.10
C GLU A 111 -14.01 12.60 0.97
N PRO A 112 -13.52 13.76 0.48
CA PRO A 112 -12.09 14.09 0.51
C PRO A 112 -11.54 14.08 1.93
N GLN A 113 -10.41 13.41 2.15
CA GLN A 113 -9.77 13.32 3.45
C GLN A 113 -8.67 14.38 3.56
N VAL A 114 -8.72 15.19 4.62
CA VAL A 114 -7.87 16.38 4.81
C VAL A 114 -6.66 16.16 5.72
N ALA A 115 -6.60 15.01 6.40
CA ALA A 115 -5.50 14.63 7.28
C ALA A 115 -5.32 13.11 7.23
N ASP A 116 -4.09 12.60 7.39
CA ASP A 116 -3.79 11.17 7.26
C ASP A 116 -4.37 10.29 8.38
N THR A 117 -4.94 10.89 9.43
CA THR A 117 -5.59 10.17 10.54
C THR A 117 -6.78 9.34 10.08
N PHE A 118 -7.42 9.69 8.96
CA PHE A 118 -8.51 8.90 8.38
C PHE A 118 -8.11 7.43 8.15
N MET A 119 -6.81 7.15 7.93
CA MET A 119 -6.34 5.78 7.67
C MET A 119 -6.65 4.84 8.84
N VAL A 120 -6.61 5.34 10.08
CA VAL A 120 -6.94 4.55 11.28
C VAL A 120 -8.31 4.87 11.87
N GLU A 121 -8.88 6.03 11.54
CA GLU A 121 -10.20 6.44 12.03
C GLU A 121 -11.36 5.87 11.19
N LEU A 122 -11.12 5.58 9.91
CA LEU A 122 -12.13 5.04 9.02
C LEU A 122 -12.35 3.55 9.31
N ASP A 123 -13.59 3.20 9.61
CA ASP A 123 -13.99 1.80 9.77
C ASP A 123 -13.81 1.04 8.44
N LEU A 124 -13.27 -0.18 8.51
CA LEU A 124 -13.06 -1.05 7.36
C LEU A 124 -14.37 -1.41 6.64
N ASP A 125 -15.50 -1.37 7.36
CA ASP A 125 -16.84 -1.59 6.82
C ASP A 125 -17.47 -0.32 6.21
N ALA A 126 -16.80 0.83 6.29
CA ALA A 126 -17.30 2.09 5.72
C ALA A 126 -17.28 2.12 4.19
N TRP A 127 -16.58 1.17 3.53
CA TRP A 127 -16.49 1.06 2.08
C TRP A 127 -16.70 -0.39 1.62
N ARG A 128 -17.21 -0.58 0.39
CA ARG A 128 -17.68 -1.89 -0.07
C ARG A 128 -16.54 -2.85 -0.34
N GLY A 129 -15.41 -2.36 -0.82
CA GLY A 129 -14.19 -3.11 -1.06
C GLY A 129 -14.16 -3.95 -2.31
N THR A 130 -15.32 -4.23 -2.91
CA THR A 130 -15.41 -4.89 -4.22
C THR A 130 -14.71 -4.11 -5.34
N GLY A 131 -14.78 -2.78 -5.35
CA GLY A 131 -14.09 -1.94 -6.33
C GLY A 131 -12.59 -1.87 -6.09
N LEU A 132 -12.16 -1.79 -4.82
CA LEU A 132 -10.75 -1.89 -4.46
C LEU A 132 -10.15 -3.24 -4.89
N LEU A 133 -10.84 -4.34 -4.56
CA LEU A 133 -10.44 -5.69 -4.94
C LEU A 133 -10.25 -5.80 -6.46
N ARG A 134 -11.24 -5.36 -7.25
CA ARG A 134 -11.18 -5.38 -8.71
C ARG A 134 -10.01 -4.55 -9.25
N HIS A 135 -9.79 -3.36 -8.69
CA HIS A 135 -8.69 -2.48 -9.07
C HIS A 135 -7.32 -3.13 -8.79
N LEU A 136 -7.15 -3.73 -7.62
CA LEU A 136 -5.91 -4.40 -7.24
C LEU A 136 -5.66 -5.66 -8.08
N VAL A 137 -6.70 -6.44 -8.40
CA VAL A 137 -6.60 -7.57 -9.34
C VAL A 137 -6.09 -7.11 -10.70
N GLY A 138 -6.60 -5.99 -11.22
CA GLY A 138 -6.11 -5.39 -12.46
C GLY A 138 -4.65 -4.90 -12.41
N LYS A 139 -4.08 -4.77 -11.21
CA LYS A 139 -2.69 -4.38 -10.97
C LYS A 139 -1.77 -5.56 -10.61
N LEU A 140 -2.29 -6.78 -10.57
CA LEU A 140 -1.51 -7.97 -10.25
C LEU A 140 -0.90 -8.57 -11.53
N TYR A 141 0.27 -8.04 -11.90
CA TYR A 141 1.07 -8.49 -13.04
C TYR A 141 2.57 -8.17 -12.81
N SER A 142 3.48 -8.97 -13.39
CA SER A 142 4.93 -8.93 -13.09
C SER A 142 5.64 -7.61 -13.37
N THR A 143 5.23 -6.89 -14.41
CA THR A 143 5.87 -5.62 -14.80
C THR A 143 5.38 -4.43 -13.96
N ASN A 144 4.44 -4.64 -13.05
CA ASN A 144 4.01 -3.59 -12.13
C ASN A 144 5.10 -3.37 -11.05
N PRO A 145 5.70 -2.17 -10.93
CA PRO A 145 6.69 -1.90 -9.87
C PRO A 145 6.12 -2.07 -8.46
N TYR A 146 4.80 -2.01 -8.31
CA TYR A 146 4.09 -2.16 -7.04
C TYR A 146 3.54 -3.58 -6.83
N VAL A 147 3.93 -4.58 -7.61
CA VAL A 147 3.32 -5.92 -7.57
C VAL A 147 3.37 -6.55 -6.18
N ASP A 148 4.45 -6.35 -5.42
CA ASP A 148 4.61 -6.91 -4.07
C ASP A 148 3.59 -6.29 -3.08
N VAL A 149 3.42 -4.97 -3.07
CA VAL A 149 2.43 -4.32 -2.19
C VAL A 149 1.01 -4.60 -2.66
N VAL A 150 0.78 -4.77 -3.96
CA VAL A 150 -0.53 -5.17 -4.51
C VAL A 150 -0.88 -6.58 -4.06
N ALA A 151 0.05 -7.54 -4.16
CA ALA A 151 -0.15 -8.91 -3.71
C ALA A 151 -0.45 -8.97 -2.21
N HIS A 152 0.33 -8.25 -1.41
CA HIS A 152 0.14 -8.16 0.04
C HIS A 152 -1.20 -7.51 0.41
N THR A 153 -1.55 -6.39 -0.23
CA THR A 153 -2.83 -5.69 0.02
C THR A 153 -4.03 -6.56 -0.37
N LEU A 154 -3.95 -7.32 -1.47
CA LEU A 154 -4.96 -8.30 -1.86
C LEU A 154 -5.10 -9.40 -0.80
N TRP A 155 -3.99 -9.91 -0.30
CA TRP A 155 -3.99 -10.94 0.74
C TRP A 155 -4.65 -10.43 2.02
N ALA A 156 -4.27 -9.24 2.51
CA ALA A 156 -4.87 -8.61 3.67
C ALA A 156 -6.38 -8.40 3.49
N LEU A 157 -6.80 -7.89 2.32
CA LEU A 157 -8.22 -7.67 2.01
C LEU A 157 -9.02 -8.98 2.01
N VAL A 158 -8.49 -10.06 1.43
CA VAL A 158 -9.14 -11.37 1.39
C VAL A 158 -9.24 -11.99 2.79
N MET A 159 -8.21 -11.85 3.62
CA MET A 159 -8.18 -12.39 4.99
C MET A 159 -9.11 -11.62 5.93
N LEU A 160 -9.10 -10.28 5.88
CA LEU A 160 -9.91 -9.43 6.75
C LEU A 160 -11.36 -9.31 6.28
N ARG A 161 -11.60 -9.32 4.96
CA ARG A 161 -12.94 -9.12 4.38
C ARG A 161 -13.26 -10.13 3.27
N PRO A 162 -13.40 -11.42 3.59
CA PRO A 162 -13.74 -12.45 2.61
C PRO A 162 -15.11 -12.24 1.94
N SER A 163 -16.03 -11.49 2.57
CA SER A 163 -17.34 -11.14 2.00
C SER A 163 -17.27 -10.21 0.79
N THR A 164 -16.11 -9.61 0.50
CA THR A 164 -15.87 -8.81 -0.72
C THR A 164 -15.71 -9.66 -1.98
N LEU A 165 -15.52 -10.98 -1.85
CA LEU A 165 -15.32 -11.89 -2.96
C LEU A 165 -16.65 -12.38 -3.53
N ASP A 166 -17.02 -11.86 -4.70
CA ASP A 166 -18.03 -12.51 -5.55
C ASP A 166 -17.39 -13.57 -6.47
N PRO A 167 -18.16 -14.54 -7.01
CA PRO A 167 -17.60 -15.62 -7.83
C PRO A 167 -16.80 -15.16 -9.05
N ARG A 168 -17.16 -14.03 -9.67
CA ARG A 168 -16.44 -13.49 -10.82
C ARG A 168 -15.10 -12.92 -10.37
N THR A 169 -15.11 -12.03 -9.37
CA THR A 169 -13.88 -11.40 -8.88
C THR A 169 -12.93 -12.43 -8.25
N ALA A 170 -13.45 -13.49 -7.63
CA ALA A 170 -12.67 -14.64 -7.16
C ALA A 170 -11.97 -15.40 -8.30
N GLY A 171 -12.65 -15.60 -9.42
CA GLY A 171 -12.08 -16.20 -10.63
C GLY A 171 -10.94 -15.34 -11.20
N ASP A 172 -11.20 -14.05 -11.39
CA ASP A 172 -10.22 -13.09 -11.93
C ASP A 172 -8.97 -12.99 -11.02
N LEU A 173 -9.16 -12.95 -9.69
CA LEU A 173 -8.07 -12.94 -8.72
C LEU A 173 -7.23 -14.22 -8.79
N LYS A 174 -7.88 -15.39 -8.87
CA LYS A 174 -7.18 -16.67 -8.96
C LYS A 174 -6.32 -16.74 -10.22
N GLU A 175 -6.86 -16.32 -11.37
CA GLU A 175 -6.12 -16.31 -12.64
C GLU A 175 -4.91 -15.37 -12.55
N ALA A 176 -5.10 -14.14 -12.07
CA ALA A 176 -4.03 -13.16 -11.94
C ALA A 176 -2.93 -13.62 -10.96
N ALA A 177 -3.31 -14.26 -9.84
CA ALA A 177 -2.37 -14.81 -8.87
C ALA A 177 -1.52 -15.95 -9.46
N VAL A 178 -2.14 -16.90 -10.17
CA VAL A 178 -1.42 -18.01 -10.82
C VAL A 178 -0.43 -17.48 -11.85
N ARG A 179 -0.87 -16.59 -12.74
CA ARG A 179 0.01 -15.99 -13.76
C ARG A 179 1.21 -15.27 -13.13
N THR A 180 0.97 -14.50 -12.07
CA THR A 180 2.04 -13.76 -11.39
C THR A 180 3.05 -14.69 -10.70
N LEU A 181 2.58 -15.81 -10.13
CA LEU A 181 3.44 -16.84 -9.53
C LEU A 181 4.30 -17.55 -10.57
N GLU A 182 3.74 -17.88 -11.75
CA GLU A 182 4.46 -18.53 -12.85
C GLU A 182 5.61 -17.66 -13.39
N GLU A 183 5.43 -16.34 -13.41
CA GLU A 183 6.43 -15.38 -13.87
C GLU A 183 7.57 -15.16 -12.85
N ALA A 184 7.45 -15.66 -11.61
CA ALA A 184 8.48 -15.65 -10.56
C ALA A 184 9.15 -14.29 -10.26
N THR A 185 8.41 -13.19 -10.46
CA THR A 185 8.93 -11.81 -10.34
C THR A 185 8.63 -11.13 -9.00
N VAL A 186 7.90 -11.81 -8.11
CA VAL A 186 7.49 -11.32 -6.79
C VAL A 186 8.42 -11.83 -5.69
N SER A 187 8.48 -11.10 -4.58
CA SER A 187 9.25 -11.46 -3.40
C SER A 187 8.78 -12.80 -2.79
N PRO A 188 9.63 -13.51 -2.03
CA PRO A 188 9.22 -14.73 -1.33
C PRO A 188 8.04 -14.55 -0.38
N GLN A 189 7.86 -13.35 0.18
CA GLN A 189 6.70 -13.03 1.01
C GLN A 189 5.43 -12.99 0.16
N SER A 190 5.44 -12.21 -0.92
CA SER A 190 4.30 -12.11 -1.83
C SER A 190 3.96 -13.44 -2.50
N GLN A 191 4.94 -14.31 -2.76
CA GLN A 191 4.66 -15.69 -3.22
C GLN A 191 3.77 -16.44 -2.22
N ARG A 192 4.14 -16.46 -0.94
CA ARG A 192 3.36 -17.12 0.12
C ARG A 192 1.96 -16.53 0.27
N GLU A 193 1.85 -15.21 0.15
CA GLU A 193 0.57 -14.49 0.24
C GLU A 193 -0.35 -14.84 -0.94
N LEU A 194 0.17 -14.90 -2.16
CA LEU A 194 -0.58 -15.33 -3.35
C LEU A 194 -1.00 -16.81 -3.26
N GLU A 195 -0.13 -17.68 -2.76
CA GLU A 195 -0.47 -19.08 -2.49
C GLU A 195 -1.58 -19.20 -1.44
N ALA A 196 -1.52 -18.40 -0.36
CA ALA A 196 -2.55 -18.34 0.66
C ALA A 196 -3.90 -17.86 0.11
N ILE A 197 -3.90 -16.86 -0.78
CA ILE A 197 -5.11 -16.42 -1.51
C ILE A 197 -5.68 -17.60 -2.32
N ILE A 198 -4.86 -18.26 -3.14
CA ILE A 198 -5.32 -19.39 -3.97
C ILE A 198 -5.93 -20.50 -3.10
N TYR A 199 -5.32 -20.76 -1.93
CA TYR A 199 -5.86 -21.70 -0.96
C TYR A 199 -7.21 -21.26 -0.39
N ALA A 200 -7.33 -20.00 0.05
CA ALA A 200 -8.58 -19.46 0.59
C ALA A 200 -9.73 -19.51 -0.42
N LEU A 201 -9.46 -19.15 -1.69
CA LEU A 201 -10.45 -19.22 -2.76
C LEU A 201 -10.95 -20.66 -3.00
N ARG A 202 -10.09 -21.67 -2.88
CA ARG A 202 -10.50 -23.08 -2.99
C ARG A 202 -11.41 -23.51 -1.85
N MET A 203 -11.24 -22.95 -0.65
CA MET A 203 -12.07 -23.26 0.51
C MET A 203 -13.45 -22.62 0.40
N ILE A 204 -13.53 -21.37 -0.08
CA ILE A 204 -14.79 -20.64 -0.28
C ILE A 204 -15.70 -21.34 -1.31
N HIS A 205 -15.14 -21.92 -2.37
CA HIS A 205 -15.92 -22.63 -3.40
C HIS A 205 -16.31 -24.08 -3.04
N ARG A 206 -15.96 -24.57 -1.85
CA ARG A 206 -16.32 -25.91 -1.37
C ARG A 206 -17.48 -25.93 -0.36
N GLY A 207 -17.92 -24.76 0.12
CA GLY A 207 -19.11 -24.60 0.98
C GLY A 207 -20.33 -24.22 0.16
#